data_AF-A0A0T6AUD1-F1
#
_entry.id   AF-A0A0T6AUD1-F1
#
_cell.length_a   1.000
_cell.length_b   1.000
_cell.length_c   1.000
_cell.angle_alpha   90.00
_cell.angle_beta   90.00
_cell.angle_gamma   90.00
#
_symmetry.space_group_name_H-M   'P 1'
#
loop_
_entity.id
_entity.type
_entity.pdbx_description
1 polymer ?
#
loop_
_entity_poly.entity_id
_entity_poly.type
_entity_poly.pdbx_seq_one_letter_code
_entity_poly.pdbx_strand_id
1 'polypeptide(L)'
;MTCRTLKTLSDHDLIKLRDIYEKHLPYATHVYSLISTYMKWKKLKNGENYMKFLSLRDDWSTTGTFIMQYGCYDIFFFTLQKSGVDLYKALTDTRILNVDGRVVLYGILNEHYPTVLKSFVHKNITNFHTIEMMLYYLPKDKALDFTVVYECSIKRPS
;
A
#
# COMPACT_ATOMS: atom_id res chain seq x y z
N MET A 1 18.01 20.37 7.46
CA MET A 1 17.44 19.31 6.59
C MET A 1 16.38 19.93 5.71
N THR A 2 16.52 19.82 4.38
CA THR A 2 15.47 20.22 3.43
C THR A 2 14.43 19.11 3.36
N CYS A 3 13.20 19.39 3.77
CA CYS A 3 12.08 18.47 3.61
C CYS A 3 11.79 18.31 2.11
N ARG A 4 11.93 17.09 1.58
CA ARG A 4 11.58 16.77 0.20
C ARG A 4 10.05 16.67 0.06
N THR A 5 9.56 17.07 -1.10
CA THR A 5 8.14 17.01 -1.44
C THR A 5 7.85 15.75 -2.24
N LEU A 6 6.82 15.00 -1.84
CA LEU A 6 6.30 13.87 -2.61
C LEU A 6 5.45 14.40 -3.78
N LYS A 7 5.60 13.78 -4.95
CA LYS A 7 4.81 14.10 -6.16
C LYS A 7 3.62 13.16 -6.25
N THR A 8 2.46 13.69 -6.63
CA THR A 8 1.28 12.85 -6.89
C THR A 8 1.41 12.14 -8.23
N LEU A 9 1.16 10.83 -8.25
CA LEU A 9 1.12 10.03 -9.48
C LEU A 9 -0.18 10.29 -10.23
N SER A 10 -0.07 10.49 -11.55
CA SER A 10 -1.25 10.62 -12.42
C SER A 10 -1.94 9.28 -12.65
N ASP A 11 -3.15 9.28 -13.21
CA ASP A 11 -3.87 8.04 -13.55
C ASP A 11 -3.09 7.16 -14.54
N HIS A 12 -2.41 7.79 -15.49
CA HIS A 12 -1.56 7.09 -16.44
C HIS A 12 -0.34 6.47 -15.76
N ASP A 13 0.25 7.16 -14.78
CA ASP A 13 1.34 6.62 -13.99
C ASP A 13 0.88 5.43 -13.13
N LEU A 14 -0.34 5.51 -12.58
CA LEU A 14 -0.92 4.41 -11.81
C LEU A 14 -1.23 3.18 -12.66
N ILE A 15 -1.66 3.36 -13.90
CA ILE A 15 -1.82 2.25 -14.85
C ILE A 15 -0.46 1.58 -15.09
N LYS A 16 0.58 2.36 -15.39
CA LYS A 16 1.94 1.82 -15.56
C LYS A 16 2.45 1.12 -14.32
N LEU A 17 2.23 1.70 -13.13
CA LEU A 17 2.64 1.12 -11.86
C LEU A 17 1.94 -0.22 -11.62
N ARG A 18 0.63 -0.31 -11.86
CA ARG A 18 -0.13 -1.56 -11.79
C ARG A 18 0.47 -2.61 -12.73
N ASP A 19 0.74 -2.24 -13.98
CA ASP A 19 1.25 -3.17 -15.00
C ASP A 19 2.68 -3.66 -14.68
N ILE A 20 3.47 -2.86 -13.98
CA ILE A 20 4.75 -3.31 -13.39
C ILE A 20 4.46 -4.39 -12.35
N TYR A 21 3.58 -4.12 -11.38
CA TYR A 21 3.28 -5.06 -10.29
C TYR A 21 2.58 -6.35 -10.74
N GLU A 22 1.84 -6.32 -11.85
CA GLU A 22 1.23 -7.52 -12.45
C GLU A 22 2.28 -8.58 -12.81
N LYS A 23 3.48 -8.15 -13.26
CA LYS A 23 4.59 -9.05 -13.61
C LYS A 23 5.22 -9.72 -12.39
N HIS A 24 4.86 -9.27 -11.18
CA HIS A 24 5.35 -9.79 -9.91
C HIS A 24 4.26 -10.54 -9.13
N LEU A 25 3.18 -10.98 -9.78
CA LEU A 25 2.23 -11.88 -9.15
C LEU A 25 2.86 -13.28 -8.91
N PRO A 26 2.60 -13.93 -7.76
CA PRO A 26 1.68 -13.52 -6.70
C PRO A 26 2.31 -12.62 -5.62
N TYR A 27 3.64 -12.42 -5.64
CA TYR A 27 4.38 -11.67 -4.61
C TYR A 27 3.78 -10.29 -4.32
N ALA A 28 3.42 -9.53 -5.35
CA ALA A 28 2.84 -8.19 -5.23
C ALA A 28 1.31 -8.15 -5.44
N THR A 29 0.59 -9.25 -5.18
CA THR A 29 -0.85 -9.35 -5.49
C THR A 29 -1.70 -8.28 -4.80
N HIS A 30 -1.41 -7.96 -3.55
CA HIS A 30 -2.12 -6.92 -2.80
C HIS A 30 -1.88 -5.53 -3.38
N VAL A 31 -0.69 -5.25 -3.91
CA VAL A 31 -0.37 -3.98 -4.58
C VAL A 31 -1.12 -3.87 -5.91
N TYR A 32 -1.05 -4.90 -6.76
CA TYR A 32 -1.80 -4.95 -8.01
C TYR A 32 -3.31 -4.77 -7.77
N SER A 33 -3.84 -5.48 -6.76
CA SER A 33 -5.26 -5.43 -6.38
C SER A 33 -5.65 -4.05 -5.85
N LEU A 34 -4.81 -3.42 -5.03
CA LEU A 34 -5.03 -2.07 -4.51
C LEU A 34 -5.20 -1.06 -5.65
N ILE A 35 -4.24 -1.01 -6.57
CA ILE A 35 -4.25 -0.04 -7.67
C ILE A 35 -5.44 -0.33 -8.61
N SER A 36 -5.67 -1.60 -8.94
CA SER A 36 -6.80 -2.02 -9.79
C SER A 36 -8.15 -1.63 -9.19
N THR A 37 -8.31 -1.84 -7.88
CA THR A 37 -9.53 -1.51 -7.14
C THR A 37 -9.73 -0.01 -7.06
N TYR A 38 -8.68 0.75 -6.74
CA TYR A 38 -8.70 2.21 -6.75
C TYR A 38 -9.17 2.76 -8.10
N MET A 39 -8.58 2.28 -9.20
CA MET A 39 -8.94 2.73 -10.55
C MET A 39 -10.40 2.40 -10.90
N LYS A 40 -10.93 1.25 -10.43
CA LYS A 40 -12.34 0.89 -10.58
C LYS A 40 -13.25 1.82 -9.78
N TRP A 41 -12.94 2.06 -8.50
CA TRP A 41 -13.73 2.93 -7.64
C TRP A 41 -13.73 4.38 -8.11
N LYS A 42 -12.60 4.87 -8.61
CA LYS A 42 -12.49 6.22 -9.18
C LYS A 42 -13.45 6.44 -10.35
N LYS A 43 -13.69 5.42 -11.17
CA LYS A 43 -14.67 5.49 -12.28
C LYS A 43 -16.13 5.51 -11.80
N LEU A 44 -16.41 4.95 -10.62
CA LEU A 44 -17.77 4.82 -10.09
C LEU A 44 -18.18 6.00 -9.19
N LYS A 45 -17.22 6.71 -8.58
CA LYS A 45 -17.50 7.84 -7.68
C LYS A 45 -17.37 9.18 -8.40
N ASN A 46 -18.38 10.04 -8.24
CA ASN A 46 -18.41 11.42 -8.74
C ASN A 46 -17.47 12.35 -7.95
N GLY A 47 -16.15 12.13 -8.01
CA GLY A 47 -15.14 13.12 -7.61
C GLY A 47 -14.61 13.05 -6.19
N GLU A 48 -15.20 12.26 -5.29
CA GLU A 48 -14.60 12.04 -3.96
C GLU A 48 -13.43 11.08 -4.03
N ASN A 49 -12.21 11.61 -3.86
CA ASN A 49 -11.00 10.81 -3.80
C ASN A 49 -10.18 11.11 -2.53
N TYR A 50 -10.32 10.24 -1.54
CA TYR A 50 -9.55 10.31 -0.30
C TYR A 50 -8.20 9.58 -0.38
N MET A 51 -7.89 8.94 -1.52
CA MET A 51 -6.62 8.24 -1.75
C MET A 51 -5.70 9.06 -2.65
N LYS A 52 -4.46 9.27 -2.19
CA LYS A 52 -3.38 9.87 -2.98
C LYS A 52 -2.26 8.86 -3.14
N PHE A 53 -1.81 8.67 -4.37
CA PHE A 53 -0.63 7.89 -4.66
C PHE A 53 0.53 8.84 -4.97
N LEU A 54 1.66 8.59 -4.33
CA LEU A 54 2.76 9.52 -4.20
C LEU A 54 4.08 8.83 -4.54
N SER A 55 4.98 9.55 -5.19
CA SER A 55 6.36 9.11 -5.44
C SER A 55 7.35 10.14 -4.89
N LEU A 56 8.53 9.67 -4.47
CA LEU A 56 9.62 10.54 -4.04
C LEU A 56 10.34 11.20 -5.22
N ARG A 57 10.40 10.49 -6.34
CA ARG A 57 11.23 10.78 -7.52
C ARG A 57 10.53 10.27 -8.77
N ASP A 58 11.04 10.69 -9.93
CA ASP A 58 10.51 10.30 -11.23
C ASP A 58 11.00 8.89 -11.67
N ASP A 59 11.82 8.21 -10.86
CA ASP A 59 12.33 6.84 -11.10
C ASP A 59 11.42 5.73 -10.54
N TRP A 60 10.23 6.08 -10.05
CA TRP A 60 9.24 5.14 -9.50
C TRP A 60 8.89 4.01 -10.49
N SER A 61 8.95 4.26 -11.81
CA SER A 61 8.66 3.27 -12.84
C SER A 61 9.70 2.14 -12.90
N THR A 62 10.90 2.39 -12.38
CA THR A 62 11.99 1.40 -12.33
C THR A 62 12.03 0.72 -10.98
N THR A 63 11.84 1.48 -9.89
CA THR A 63 11.96 0.96 -8.53
C THR A 63 10.65 0.37 -8.00
N GLY A 64 9.53 0.64 -8.67
CA GLY A 64 8.19 0.37 -8.18
C GLY A 64 7.82 1.18 -6.94
N THR A 65 8.68 2.07 -6.44
CA THR A 65 8.49 2.70 -5.13
C THR A 65 7.36 3.71 -5.17
N PHE A 66 6.36 3.52 -4.30
CA PHE A 66 5.30 4.49 -4.10
C PHE A 66 4.80 4.47 -2.65
N ILE A 67 4.10 5.54 -2.29
CA ILE A 67 3.33 5.67 -1.07
C ILE A 67 1.88 5.93 -1.46
N MET A 68 0.94 5.22 -0.87
CA MET A 68 -0.46 5.58 -0.89
C MET A 68 -0.86 6.14 0.47
N GLN A 69 -1.53 7.28 0.46
CA GLN A 69 -2.09 7.92 1.64
C GLN A 69 -3.60 7.96 1.52
N TYR A 70 -4.32 7.44 2.52
CA TYR A 70 -5.75 7.60 2.68
C TYR A 70 -6.03 8.65 3.77
N GLY A 71 -6.73 9.72 3.39
CA GLY A 71 -6.92 10.88 4.26
C GLY A 71 -5.58 11.53 4.64
N CYS A 72 -5.34 11.72 5.93
CA CYS A 72 -4.08 12.29 6.45
C CYS A 72 -3.31 11.37 7.41
N TYR A 73 -3.77 10.13 7.63
CA TYR A 73 -3.25 9.25 8.69
C TYR A 73 -2.87 7.85 8.21
N ASP A 74 -3.62 7.28 7.26
CA ASP A 74 -3.42 5.90 6.83
C ASP A 74 -2.44 5.86 5.67
N ILE A 75 -1.34 5.12 5.84
CA ILE A 75 -0.25 5.06 4.88
C ILE A 75 0.04 3.61 4.51
N PHE A 76 -0.01 3.34 3.22
CA PHE A 76 0.50 2.13 2.60
C PHE A 76 1.71 2.50 1.74
N PHE A 77 2.69 1.62 1.62
CA PHE A 77 3.79 1.80 0.69
C PHE A 77 4.29 0.47 0.19
N PHE A 78 4.94 0.49 -0.96
CA PHE A 78 5.63 -0.67 -1.47
C PHE A 78 6.80 -0.24 -2.35
N THR A 79 7.79 -1.12 -2.46
CA THR A 79 8.90 -1.00 -3.41
C THR A 79 9.30 -2.37 -3.93
N LEU A 80 9.75 -2.43 -5.19
CA LEU A 80 10.43 -3.59 -5.76
C LEU A 80 11.96 -3.46 -5.63
N GLN A 81 12.46 -2.30 -5.19
CA GLN A 81 13.87 -2.06 -4.97
C GLN A 81 14.34 -2.74 -3.68
N LYS A 82 15.15 -3.80 -3.84
CA LYS A 82 15.66 -4.61 -2.73
C LYS A 82 16.46 -3.85 -1.68
N SER A 83 17.11 -2.73 -2.03
CA SER A 83 17.91 -1.95 -1.08
C SER A 83 17.06 -1.14 -0.10
N GLY A 84 15.77 -0.90 -0.41
CA GLY A 84 14.88 -0.08 0.40
C GLY A 84 15.31 1.38 0.53
N VAL A 85 16.28 1.85 -0.27
CA VAL A 85 16.86 3.20 -0.13
C VAL A 85 15.83 4.28 -0.43
N ASP A 86 15.02 4.10 -1.47
CA ASP A 86 14.02 5.09 -1.84
C ASP A 86 12.85 5.11 -0.86
N LEU A 87 12.44 3.94 -0.36
CA LEU A 87 11.46 3.84 0.72
C LEU A 87 11.97 4.53 1.98
N TYR A 88 13.20 4.24 2.40
CA TYR A 88 13.83 4.89 3.56
C TYR A 88 13.80 6.41 3.43
N LYS A 89 14.30 6.95 2.32
CA LYS A 89 14.30 8.40 2.07
C LYS A 89 12.90 8.98 2.01
N ALA A 90 11.93 8.27 1.47
CA ALA A 90 10.55 8.75 1.44
C ALA A 90 9.97 8.87 2.85
N LEU A 91 10.30 7.94 3.75
CA LEU A 91 9.87 7.96 5.14
C LEU A 91 10.64 8.98 6.01
N THR A 92 11.93 9.19 5.76
CA THR A 92 12.80 10.09 6.55
C THR A 92 12.80 11.53 6.06
N ASP A 93 12.94 11.74 4.75
CA ASP A 93 13.23 13.06 4.16
C ASP A 93 11.95 13.86 3.87
N THR A 94 10.77 13.26 4.08
CA THR A 94 9.47 13.88 3.84
C THR A 94 8.65 13.96 5.13
N ARG A 95 7.53 14.68 5.10
CA ARG A 95 6.58 14.78 6.23
C ARG A 95 5.55 13.65 6.26
N ILE A 96 5.71 12.60 5.45
CA ILE A 96 4.71 11.52 5.33
C ILE A 96 4.50 10.78 6.66
N LEU A 97 5.58 10.49 7.37
CA LEU A 97 5.54 10.11 8.78
C LEU A 97 5.46 11.39 9.61
N ASN A 98 4.25 11.80 9.98
CA ASN A 98 4.02 12.88 10.93
C ASN A 98 4.16 12.33 12.36
N VAL A 99 5.18 12.77 13.08
CA VAL A 99 5.49 12.29 14.44
C VAL A 99 4.47 12.78 15.47
N ASP A 100 3.79 13.90 15.19
CA ASP A 100 2.80 14.50 16.08
C ASP A 100 1.38 13.93 15.87
N GLY A 101 1.20 13.13 14.80
CA GLY A 101 -0.09 12.55 14.43
C GLY A 101 -0.17 11.05 14.73
N ARG A 102 -1.39 10.54 14.86
CA ARG A 102 -1.64 9.09 14.85
C ARG A 102 -1.58 8.59 13.41
N VAL A 103 -0.40 8.17 12.98
CA VAL A 103 -0.19 7.54 11.66
C VAL A 103 -0.36 6.04 11.79
N VAL A 104 -1.09 5.43 10.86
CA VAL A 104 -1.21 3.97 10.75
C VAL A 104 -0.48 3.53 9.49
N LEU A 105 0.56 2.71 9.67
CA LEU A 105 1.21 2.01 8.56
C LEU A 105 0.58 0.61 8.44
N TYR A 106 0.13 0.24 7.25
CA TYR A 106 -0.48 -1.08 7.04
C TYR A 106 0.09 -1.78 5.81
N GLY A 107 -0.06 -3.11 5.77
CA GLY A 107 0.41 -3.93 4.65
C GLY A 107 1.93 -3.91 4.47
N ILE A 108 2.69 -3.69 5.55
CA ILE A 108 4.15 -3.70 5.50
C ILE A 108 4.62 -5.13 5.25
N LEU A 109 5.24 -5.38 4.10
CA LEU A 109 5.87 -6.66 3.83
C LEU A 109 7.08 -6.86 4.77
N ASN A 110 7.33 -8.10 5.21
CA ASN A 110 8.44 -8.42 6.11
C ASN A 110 9.80 -7.93 5.57
N GLU A 111 10.00 -7.95 4.26
CA GLU A 111 11.21 -7.44 3.59
C GLU A 111 11.40 -5.93 3.75
N HIS A 112 10.31 -5.18 3.89
CA HIS A 112 10.32 -3.71 4.01
C HIS A 112 10.37 -3.28 5.48
N TYR A 113 10.01 -4.16 6.42
CA TYR A 113 9.92 -3.85 7.84
C TYR A 113 11.25 -3.35 8.46
N PRO A 114 12.43 -3.92 8.16
CA PRO A 114 13.70 -3.38 8.66
C PRO A 114 13.94 -1.92 8.22
N THR A 115 13.56 -1.57 7.00
CA THR A 115 13.66 -0.20 6.48
C THR A 115 12.74 0.75 7.23
N VAL A 116 11.54 0.31 7.59
CA VAL A 116 10.58 1.07 8.39
C VAL A 116 11.13 1.33 9.78
N LEU A 117 11.62 0.30 10.48
CA LEU A 117 12.21 0.46 11.81
C LEU A 117 13.41 1.41 11.78
N LYS A 118 14.26 1.31 10.75
CA LYS A 118 15.37 2.25 10.57
C LYS A 118 14.88 3.69 10.40
N SER A 119 13.78 3.91 9.69
CA SER A 119 13.17 5.24 9.54
C SER A 119 12.57 5.78 10.84
N PHE A 120 12.03 4.91 11.69
CA PHE A 120 11.49 5.28 13.00
C PHE A 120 12.60 5.76 13.94
N VAL A 121 13.72 5.03 14.00
CA VAL A 121 14.90 5.46 14.74
C VAL A 121 15.40 6.82 14.24
N HIS A 122 15.50 7.00 12.92
CA HIS A 122 15.90 8.30 12.34
C HIS A 122 14.99 9.45 12.75
N LYS A 123 13.68 9.20 12.88
CA LYS A 123 12.67 10.21 13.24
C LYS A 123 12.39 10.28 14.74
N ASN A 124 13.15 9.58 15.58
CA ASN A 124 12.91 9.46 17.02
C ASN A 124 11.47 9.00 17.36
N ILE A 125 10.89 8.13 16.53
CA ILE A 125 9.58 7.50 16.80
C ILE A 125 9.82 6.30 17.72
N THR A 126 9.40 6.42 18.98
CA THR A 126 9.60 5.40 20.01
C THR A 126 8.32 4.71 20.45
N ASN A 127 7.15 5.33 20.23
CA ASN A 127 5.86 4.80 20.61
C ASN A 127 5.11 4.25 19.39
N PHE A 128 5.28 2.96 19.12
CA PHE A 128 4.55 2.25 18.07
C PHE A 128 4.17 0.84 18.54
N HIS A 129 3.16 0.28 17.91
CA HIS A 129 2.72 -1.09 18.12
C HIS A 129 2.62 -1.79 16.77
N THR A 130 3.13 -3.02 16.68
CA THR A 130 3.10 -3.82 15.45
C THR A 130 2.06 -4.93 15.62
N ILE A 131 1.24 -5.13 14.58
CA ILE A 131 0.32 -6.27 14.49
C ILE A 131 0.76 -7.10 13.30
N GLU A 132 1.11 -8.36 13.56
CA GLU A 132 1.44 -9.31 12.50
C GLU A 132 0.17 -9.82 11.83
N MET A 133 0.18 -9.90 10.50
CA MET A 133 -0.94 -10.36 9.71
C MET A 133 -0.46 -11.28 8.58
N MET A 134 -1.27 -12.28 8.27
CA MET A 134 -1.04 -13.18 7.15
C MET A 134 -1.83 -12.72 5.93
N LEU A 135 -1.17 -12.58 4.79
CA LEU A 135 -1.81 -12.35 3.51
C LEU A 135 -1.84 -13.65 2.70
N TYR A 136 -3.04 -14.14 2.41
CA TYR A 136 -3.24 -15.32 1.57
C TYR A 136 -3.54 -14.90 0.14
N TYR A 137 -3.07 -15.71 -0.82
CA TYR A 137 -3.35 -15.54 -2.23
C TYR A 137 -3.97 -16.82 -2.80
N LEU A 138 -5.05 -16.65 -3.56
CA LEU A 138 -5.71 -17.70 -4.32
C LEU A 138 -5.85 -17.23 -5.78
N PRO A 139 -5.26 -17.96 -6.74
CA PRO A 139 -5.48 -17.70 -8.17
C PRO A 139 -6.97 -17.71 -8.53
N LYS A 140 -7.36 -16.86 -9.48
CA LYS A 140 -8.76 -16.69 -9.88
C LYS A 140 -9.38 -17.98 -10.42
N ASP A 141 -8.65 -18.70 -11.26
CA ASP A 141 -9.05 -20.00 -11.82
C ASP A 141 -9.40 -20.98 -10.70
N LYS A 142 -8.52 -21.12 -9.70
CA LYS A 142 -8.77 -21.96 -8.53
C LYS A 142 -9.91 -21.44 -7.65
N ALA A 143 -10.09 -20.13 -7.56
CA ALA A 143 -11.17 -19.54 -6.78
C ALA A 143 -12.55 -19.86 -7.38
N LEU A 144 -12.65 -20.03 -8.70
CA LEU A 144 -13.90 -20.37 -9.38
C LEU A 144 -14.32 -21.83 -9.16
N ASP A 145 -13.40 -22.71 -8.74
CA ASP A 145 -13.68 -24.12 -8.46
C ASP A 145 -14.36 -24.34 -7.10
N PHE A 146 -14.46 -23.32 -6.25
CA PHE A 146 -15.09 -23.43 -4.94
C PHE A 146 -16.61 -23.56 -5.05
N THR A 147 -17.15 -24.65 -4.50
CA THR A 147 -18.59 -24.79 -4.29
C THR A 147 -18.98 -24.17 -2.95
N VAL A 148 -19.82 -23.13 -2.97
CA VAL A 148 -20.38 -22.53 -1.75
C VAL A 148 -21.64 -23.30 -1.37
N VAL A 149 -21.57 -24.07 -0.28
CA VAL A 149 -22.74 -24.76 0.29
C VAL A 149 -23.30 -23.90 1.42
N TYR A 150 -24.57 -23.52 1.32
CA TYR A 150 -25.28 -22.80 2.37
C TYR A 150 -26.03 -23.78 3.27
N GLU A 151 -25.58 -23.98 4.50
CA GLU A 151 -26.39 -24.67 5.51
C GLU A 151 -27.38 -23.68 6.14
N CYS A 152 -28.66 -23.82 5.80
CA CYS A 152 -29.73 -23.02 6.40
C CYS A 152 -30.07 -23.54 7.80
N SER A 153 -29.26 -23.18 8.79
CA SER A 153 -29.46 -23.57 10.20
C SER A 153 -30.14 -22.51 11.06
N ILE A 154 -30.49 -21.34 10.50
CA ILE A 154 -31.26 -20.31 11.23
C ILE A 154 -32.76 -20.52 10.99
N LYS A 155 -33.38 -21.39 11.80
CA LYS A 155 -34.83 -21.35 12.00
C LYS A 155 -35.15 -20.09 12.82
N ARG A 156 -35.92 -19.15 12.24
CA ARG A 156 -36.47 -18.03 13.01
C ARG A 156 -37.33 -18.59 14.14
N PRO A 157 -37.20 -18.10 15.39
CA PRO A 157 -38.13 -18.45 16.44
C PRO A 157 -39.53 -17.96 16.05
N SER A 158 -40.49 -18.88 16.12
CA SER A 158 -41.93 -18.66 15.95
C SER A 158 -42.50 -17.80 17.06
#